data_AF-A0A7K6M094-F1
#
_entry.id   AF-A0A7K6M094-F1
#
_cell.length_a   1.000
_cell.length_b   1.000
_cell.length_c   1.000
_cell.angle_alpha   90.00
_cell.angle_beta   90.00
_cell.angle_gamma   90.00
#
_symmetry.space_group_name_H-M   'P 1'
#
loop_
_entity.id
_entity.type
_entity.pdbx_description
1 polymer ?
#
loop_
_entity_poly.entity_id
_entity_poly.type
_entity_poly.pdbx_seq_one_letter_code
_entity_poly.pdbx_strand_id
1 'polypeptide(L)'
;FIPGGLDCSISFVSHVLGKVCVHGRQKEILGVLVPRLTDLTKSDCIWQRICWRLVECVPDRWMEAVVLGFVQRASGADVLSRLLGNLVVKNKKAQFVVTQKMLLLQYGHTTAVLQNLLGYLSLDSLRRTLLLRVLQELLETWSSSSALKHSPAEQQVYVSKAILICLSHLKEPEIESCRQELLTSMMEGVKCHLDSSLPRLQHLGMVVAESISLKINTEGPVLKFEYEEDDETRELKSLLVQTPSFCVDPSLPDDDRSEKAGAALPLAPENNEKSHTAAPVMPDEESDSELDSDDDLIPYDMSEDKELKIKAPVYIRDCIEVLTGSRSEDVDKWEATVKALESLVRKNPAATREVSVELAKILLHLEEKSCIEGFVELRQRAQVAVLTTDPIPVAKYLTSQFYSLNYSLRQRMDILDVLVLAAQELSCPKFHGKTKHSGAQKPCIQLLPGSDSSKGWRRIVDERIKSKTRRFDMGQSRVELASHPNKFNSVAGYFFFPLIQHFDRPLTTFDLLGEDHLVLGRLVHTLAILMYLAVNTMAVTAMGKALLEFVWALRFHTDSYVRQGLLSCISSLLLSVPAEQILADMTEELLETQSWLGDVMEKDPDGDCRRLALQNLLLMENLKKKLEAVPS
;
A
#
# COMPACT_ATOMS: atom_id res chain seq x y z
N PHE A 1 26.47 10.64 -49.36
CA PHE A 1 27.06 9.98 -50.54
C PHE A 1 28.10 8.98 -50.08
N ILE A 2 27.94 7.70 -50.46
CA ILE A 2 28.93 6.63 -50.22
C ILE A 2 29.72 6.47 -51.52
N PRO A 3 31.06 6.35 -51.49
CA PRO A 3 31.84 6.13 -52.71
C PRO A 3 31.60 4.70 -53.19
N GLY A 4 30.89 4.55 -54.32
CA GLY A 4 30.55 3.22 -54.89
C GLY A 4 29.34 3.17 -55.83
N GLY A 5 28.54 4.23 -55.95
CA GLY A 5 27.56 4.35 -57.05
C GLY A 5 26.36 3.39 -57.05
N LEU A 6 26.01 2.79 -55.90
CA LEU A 6 24.71 2.15 -55.70
C LEU A 6 23.88 3.01 -54.74
N ASP A 7 22.86 3.67 -55.29
CA ASP A 7 21.88 4.44 -54.51
C ASP A 7 21.08 3.47 -53.63
N CYS A 8 21.51 3.28 -52.37
CA CYS A 8 20.70 2.58 -51.38
C CYS A 8 19.45 3.41 -51.07
N SER A 9 18.30 2.97 -51.58
CA SER A 9 17.01 3.61 -51.28
C SER A 9 16.74 3.53 -49.77
N ILE A 10 16.43 4.68 -49.16
CA ILE A 10 16.02 4.76 -47.74
C ILE A 10 14.81 3.86 -47.46
N SER A 11 13.95 3.65 -48.46
CA SER A 11 12.81 2.74 -48.37
C SER A 11 13.24 1.29 -48.14
N PHE A 12 14.28 0.81 -48.84
CA PHE A 12 14.81 -0.54 -48.66
C PHE A 12 15.37 -0.71 -47.23
N VAL A 13 16.14 0.26 -46.76
CA VAL A 13 16.70 0.25 -45.39
C VAL A 13 15.59 0.25 -44.34
N SER A 14 14.53 1.03 -44.56
CA SER A 14 13.35 1.08 -43.71
C SER A 14 12.62 -0.27 -43.63
N HIS A 15 12.47 -0.96 -44.76
CA HIS A 15 11.86 -2.29 -44.79
C HIS A 15 12.72 -3.33 -44.07
N VAL A 16 14.04 -3.29 -44.26
CA VAL A 16 14.97 -4.17 -43.53
C VAL A 16 14.86 -3.90 -42.03
N LEU A 17 14.90 -2.63 -41.60
CA LEU A 17 14.75 -2.25 -40.20
C LEU A 17 13.45 -2.79 -39.60
N GLY A 18 12.31 -2.54 -40.25
CA GLY A 18 11.00 -3.01 -39.79
C GLY A 18 10.92 -4.53 -39.70
N LYS A 19 11.44 -5.24 -40.70
CA LYS A 19 11.45 -6.71 -40.72
C LYS A 19 12.32 -7.29 -39.59
N VAL A 20 13.50 -6.72 -39.35
CA VAL A 20 14.39 -7.14 -38.25
C VAL A 20 13.73 -6.92 -36.89
N CYS A 21 13.07 -5.77 -36.69
CA CYS A 21 12.39 -5.47 -35.43
C CYS A 21 11.24 -6.45 -35.15
N VAL A 22 10.41 -6.78 -36.15
CA VAL A 22 9.28 -7.71 -35.98
C VAL A 22 9.72 -9.16 -35.77
N HIS A 23 10.91 -9.56 -36.25
CA HIS A 23 11.50 -10.86 -35.92
C HIS A 23 12.16 -10.90 -34.53
N GLY A 24 11.88 -9.93 -33.65
CA GLY A 24 12.32 -9.92 -32.25
C GLY A 24 13.76 -9.44 -32.04
N ARG A 25 14.50 -9.11 -33.11
CA ARG A 25 15.90 -8.62 -33.04
C ARG A 25 15.99 -7.10 -32.90
N GLN A 26 14.91 -6.47 -32.42
CA GLN A 26 14.82 -5.02 -32.25
C GLN A 26 15.87 -4.48 -31.28
N LYS A 27 16.19 -5.24 -30.22
CA LYS A 27 17.10 -4.79 -29.15
C LYS A 27 18.54 -4.68 -29.64
N GLU A 28 18.93 -5.56 -30.54
CA GLU A 28 20.27 -5.65 -31.10
C GLU A 28 20.48 -4.58 -32.17
N ILE A 29 19.54 -4.47 -33.12
CA ILE A 29 19.68 -3.49 -34.21
C ILE A 29 19.54 -2.06 -33.71
N LEU A 30 18.51 -1.78 -32.89
CA LEU A 30 18.28 -0.42 -32.37
C LEU A 30 19.26 -0.07 -31.26
N GLY A 31 19.85 -1.06 -30.58
CA GLY A 31 20.92 -0.83 -29.62
C GLY A 31 22.18 -0.24 -30.25
N VAL A 32 22.43 -0.51 -31.53
CA VAL A 32 23.53 0.10 -32.29
C VAL A 32 23.05 1.34 -33.05
N LEU A 33 21.87 1.26 -33.67
CA LEU A 33 21.37 2.30 -34.56
C LEU A 33 20.98 3.58 -33.81
N VAL A 34 20.23 3.48 -32.71
CA VAL A 34 19.69 4.65 -32.00
C VAL A 34 20.80 5.55 -31.45
N PRO A 35 21.85 5.05 -30.77
CA PRO A 35 22.95 5.90 -30.32
C PRO A 35 23.67 6.61 -31.47
N ARG A 36 23.95 5.88 -32.56
CA ARG A 36 24.61 6.46 -33.75
C ARG A 36 23.77 7.55 -34.40
N LEU A 37 22.47 7.32 -34.59
CA LEU A 37 21.57 8.34 -35.13
C LEU A 37 21.39 9.51 -34.16
N THR A 38 21.44 9.27 -32.85
CA THR A 38 21.38 10.32 -31.84
C THR A 38 22.54 11.30 -32.01
N ASP A 39 23.76 10.80 -32.20
CA ASP A 39 24.94 11.66 -32.40
C ASP A 39 24.90 12.38 -33.74
N LEU A 40 24.54 11.68 -34.82
CA LEU A 40 24.45 12.30 -36.16
C LEU A 40 23.37 13.38 -36.26
N THR A 41 22.25 13.21 -35.56
CA THR A 41 21.13 14.16 -35.60
C THR A 41 21.32 15.38 -34.70
N LYS A 42 22.31 15.39 -33.78
CA LYS A 42 22.59 16.54 -32.90
C LYS A 42 23.00 17.78 -33.70
N SER A 43 23.87 17.62 -34.70
CA SER A 43 24.45 18.73 -35.46
C SER A 43 23.94 18.86 -36.89
N ASP A 44 23.31 17.82 -37.46
CA ASP A 44 22.95 17.79 -38.88
C ASP A 44 21.45 17.55 -39.11
N CYS A 45 20.80 18.56 -39.71
CA CYS A 45 19.38 18.51 -40.07
C CYS A 45 19.08 17.54 -41.23
N ILE A 46 20.09 17.24 -42.08
CA ILE A 46 19.95 16.24 -43.14
C ILE A 46 19.78 14.87 -42.51
N TRP A 47 20.59 14.53 -41.50
CA TRP A 47 20.45 13.28 -40.75
C TRP A 47 19.09 13.18 -40.05
N GLN A 48 18.54 14.28 -39.54
CA GLN A 48 17.18 14.28 -39.00
C GLN A 48 16.15 13.91 -40.07
N ARG A 49 16.22 14.54 -41.26
CA ARG A 49 15.32 14.22 -42.38
C ARG A 49 15.47 12.78 -42.86
N ILE A 50 16.70 12.26 -42.89
CA ILE A 50 16.97 10.85 -43.23
C ILE A 50 16.32 9.92 -42.19
N CYS A 51 16.45 10.20 -40.90
CA CYS A 51 15.79 9.44 -39.83
C CYS A 51 14.27 9.48 -39.96
N TRP A 52 13.68 10.65 -40.21
CA TRP A 52 12.23 10.76 -40.40
C TRP A 52 11.77 9.92 -41.58
N ARG A 53 12.46 10.00 -42.74
CA ARG A 53 12.16 9.15 -43.90
C ARG A 53 12.37 7.66 -43.61
N LEU A 54 13.40 7.30 -42.85
CA LEU A 54 13.67 5.93 -42.46
C LEU A 54 12.50 5.34 -41.68
N VAL A 55 11.89 6.09 -40.76
CA VAL A 55 10.77 5.59 -39.96
C VAL A 55 9.42 5.76 -40.68
N GLU A 56 9.23 6.83 -41.45
CA GLU A 56 8.01 7.07 -42.26
C GLU A 56 7.79 5.98 -43.32
N CYS A 57 8.85 5.41 -43.88
CA CYS A 57 8.75 4.36 -44.90
C CYS A 57 8.53 2.96 -44.33
N VAL A 58 8.43 2.79 -43.00
CA VAL A 58 8.21 1.47 -42.38
C VAL A 58 6.77 1.04 -42.66
N PRO A 59 6.52 -0.17 -43.20
CA PRO A 59 5.18 -0.70 -43.35
C PRO A 59 4.41 -0.76 -42.03
N ASP A 60 3.12 -0.43 -42.04
CA ASP A 60 2.27 -0.35 -40.83
C ASP A 60 2.31 -1.62 -39.97
N ARG A 61 2.38 -2.80 -40.59
CA ARG A 61 2.52 -4.10 -39.89
C ARG A 61 3.76 -4.20 -39.00
N TRP A 62 4.79 -3.39 -39.26
CA TRP A 62 6.06 -3.40 -38.53
C TRP A 62 6.28 -2.12 -37.70
N MET A 63 5.41 -1.12 -37.88
CA MET A 63 5.53 0.20 -37.25
C MET A 63 5.61 0.11 -35.73
N GLU A 64 4.80 -0.75 -35.11
CA GLU A 64 4.78 -0.92 -33.66
C GLU A 64 6.14 -1.32 -33.09
N ALA A 65 6.76 -2.38 -33.63
CA ALA A 65 8.05 -2.86 -33.14
C ALA A 65 9.16 -1.81 -33.32
N VAL A 66 9.12 -1.07 -34.43
CA VAL A 66 10.09 0.01 -34.68
C VAL A 66 9.89 1.15 -33.68
N VAL A 67 8.68 1.71 -33.59
CA VAL A 67 8.38 2.83 -32.69
C VAL A 67 8.68 2.47 -31.24
N LEU A 68 8.22 1.31 -30.77
CA LEU A 68 8.49 0.82 -29.42
C LEU A 68 9.99 0.79 -29.12
N GLY A 69 10.78 0.25 -30.05
CA GLY A 69 12.23 0.18 -29.89
C GLY A 69 12.93 1.53 -29.88
N PHE A 70 12.47 2.51 -30.68
CA PHE A 70 13.01 3.88 -30.64
C PHE A 70 12.69 4.56 -29.30
N VAL A 71 11.43 4.49 -28.84
CA VAL A 71 10.99 5.11 -27.58
C VAL A 71 11.74 4.50 -26.38
N GLN A 72 11.94 3.19 -26.36
CA GLN A 72 12.66 2.49 -25.28
C GLN A 72 14.16 2.77 -25.23
N ARG A 73 14.77 3.26 -26.32
CA ARG A 73 16.23 3.43 -26.44
C ARG A 73 16.69 4.88 -26.51
N ALA A 74 15.81 5.81 -26.83
CA ALA A 74 16.14 7.22 -26.76
C ALA A 74 16.52 7.62 -25.33
N SER A 75 17.53 8.47 -25.18
CA SER A 75 17.97 8.97 -23.88
C SER A 75 17.16 10.17 -23.37
N GLY A 76 16.17 10.64 -24.14
CA GLY A 76 15.38 11.82 -23.83
C GLY A 76 14.31 12.13 -24.89
N ALA A 77 13.34 12.95 -24.51
CA ALA A 77 12.28 13.44 -25.41
C ALA A 77 12.82 14.21 -26.63
N ASP A 78 13.86 15.04 -26.44
CA ASP A 78 14.47 15.81 -27.54
C ASP A 78 15.15 14.91 -28.58
N VAL A 79 15.82 13.85 -28.11
CA VAL A 79 16.42 12.82 -28.97
C VAL A 79 15.32 12.13 -29.76
N LEU A 80 14.25 11.70 -29.09
CA LEU A 80 13.13 11.06 -29.74
C LEU A 80 12.46 11.98 -30.78
N SER A 81 12.36 13.27 -30.48
CA SER A 81 11.84 14.31 -31.40
C SER A 81 12.71 14.44 -32.65
N ARG A 82 14.04 14.48 -32.51
CA ARG A 82 14.97 14.51 -33.65
C ARG A 82 14.93 13.24 -34.48
N LEU A 83 14.72 12.07 -33.87
CA LEU A 83 14.70 10.78 -34.56
C LEU A 83 13.38 10.49 -35.28
N LEU A 84 12.24 10.77 -34.64
CA LEU A 84 10.92 10.42 -35.17
C LEU A 84 10.20 11.60 -35.86
N GLY A 85 10.60 12.84 -35.59
CA GLY A 85 9.94 14.02 -36.14
C GLY A 85 8.44 14.02 -35.82
N ASN A 86 7.60 14.34 -36.82
CA ASN A 86 6.14 14.34 -36.69
C ASN A 86 5.48 13.03 -37.20
N LEU A 87 6.16 11.89 -37.05
CA LEU A 87 5.65 10.57 -37.47
C LEU A 87 4.24 10.28 -36.96
N VAL A 88 3.96 10.56 -35.68
CA VAL A 88 2.64 10.29 -35.06
C VAL A 88 1.51 11.13 -35.64
N VAL A 89 1.81 12.24 -36.32
CA VAL A 89 0.80 13.04 -37.03
C VAL A 89 0.55 12.50 -38.44
N LYS A 90 1.58 11.92 -39.06
CA LYS A 90 1.54 11.44 -40.45
C LYS A 90 1.05 10.00 -40.59
N ASN A 91 1.28 9.15 -39.59
CA ASN A 91 0.96 7.72 -39.63
C ASN A 91 0.03 7.33 -38.47
N LYS A 92 -1.19 6.89 -38.82
CA LYS A 92 -2.24 6.49 -37.85
C LYS A 92 -1.83 5.31 -36.97
N LYS A 93 -1.03 4.37 -37.48
CA LYS A 93 -0.55 3.22 -36.70
C LYS A 93 0.48 3.67 -35.66
N ALA A 94 1.41 4.54 -36.04
CA ALA A 94 2.36 5.14 -35.09
C ALA A 94 1.64 5.97 -34.04
N GLN A 95 0.64 6.76 -34.45
CA GLN A 95 -0.23 7.52 -33.54
C GLN A 95 -0.87 6.59 -32.51
N PHE A 96 -1.58 5.55 -32.95
CA PHE A 96 -2.23 4.58 -32.05
C PHE A 96 -1.25 3.88 -31.11
N VAL A 97 -0.07 3.49 -31.60
CA VAL A 97 0.94 2.84 -30.74
C VAL A 97 1.38 3.77 -29.62
N VAL A 98 1.69 5.03 -29.94
CA VAL A 98 2.19 6.04 -29.00
C VAL A 98 1.11 6.53 -28.04
N THR A 99 -0.09 6.85 -28.54
CA THR A 99 -1.13 7.50 -27.73
C THR A 99 -2.03 6.51 -26.99
N GLN A 100 -2.12 5.26 -27.45
CA GLN A 100 -3.06 4.27 -26.91
C GLN A 100 -2.35 3.01 -26.44
N LYS A 101 -1.63 2.33 -27.35
CA LYS A 101 -1.11 1.00 -27.05
C LYS A 101 -0.08 1.00 -25.92
N MET A 102 0.91 1.89 -25.99
CA MET A 102 1.98 1.98 -24.99
C MET A 102 1.47 2.53 -23.65
N LEU A 103 0.44 3.37 -23.65
CA LEU A 103 -0.05 4.05 -22.45
C LEU A 103 -1.14 3.27 -21.71
N LEU A 104 -2.06 2.63 -22.43
CA LEU A 104 -3.25 1.98 -21.86
C LEU A 104 -3.22 0.44 -22.00
N LEU A 105 -2.63 -0.11 -23.06
CA LEU A 105 -2.77 -1.55 -23.40
C LEU A 105 -1.55 -2.43 -23.05
N GLN A 106 -0.33 -1.89 -23.10
CA GLN A 106 0.94 -2.61 -22.92
C GLN A 106 1.71 -2.17 -21.67
N TYR A 107 1.02 -1.63 -20.66
CA TYR A 107 1.59 -1.10 -19.41
C TYR A 107 2.79 -1.90 -18.87
N GLY A 108 3.69 -1.22 -18.14
CA GLY A 108 4.93 -1.83 -17.63
C GLY A 108 6.21 -1.33 -18.28
N HIS A 109 6.15 -0.24 -19.05
CA HIS A 109 7.33 0.52 -19.41
C HIS A 109 7.88 1.30 -18.19
N THR A 110 9.18 1.60 -18.19
CA THR A 110 9.79 2.38 -17.11
C THR A 110 9.32 3.83 -17.15
N THR A 111 9.41 4.52 -16.01
CA THR A 111 9.05 5.94 -15.88
C THR A 111 9.82 6.82 -16.89
N ALA A 112 11.09 6.52 -17.15
CA ALA A 112 11.90 7.22 -18.15
C ALA A 112 11.35 7.07 -19.59
N VAL A 113 10.81 5.89 -19.93
CA VAL A 113 10.19 5.65 -21.25
C VAL A 113 8.90 6.48 -21.39
N LEU A 114 8.09 6.57 -20.33
CA LEU A 114 6.92 7.46 -20.29
C LEU A 114 7.30 8.93 -20.46
N GLN A 115 8.32 9.40 -19.73
CA GLN A 115 8.83 10.77 -19.85
C GLN A 115 9.33 11.08 -21.27
N ASN A 116 10.04 10.14 -21.90
CA ASN A 116 10.47 10.29 -23.29
C ASN A 116 9.29 10.41 -24.25
N LEU A 117 8.29 9.53 -24.09
CA LEU A 117 7.12 9.44 -24.96
C LEU A 117 6.21 10.68 -24.86
N LEU A 118 5.85 11.06 -23.65
CA LEU A 118 4.96 12.19 -23.38
C LEU A 118 5.69 13.52 -23.58
N GLY A 119 6.97 13.58 -23.20
CA GLY A 119 7.84 14.69 -23.54
C GLY A 119 7.97 14.87 -25.06
N TYR A 120 8.13 13.78 -25.83
CA TYR A 120 8.08 13.84 -27.30
C TYR A 120 6.80 14.53 -27.77
N LEU A 121 5.61 14.10 -27.35
CA LEU A 121 4.35 14.73 -27.76
C LEU A 121 4.27 16.22 -27.38
N SER A 122 4.95 16.65 -26.31
CA SER A 122 4.92 18.03 -25.82
C SER A 122 5.76 19.04 -26.63
N LEU A 123 6.81 18.59 -27.33
CA LEU A 123 7.87 19.44 -27.88
C LEU A 123 7.50 20.20 -29.17
N ASP A 124 6.50 19.74 -29.95
CA ASP A 124 6.08 20.35 -31.22
C ASP A 124 4.57 20.65 -31.19
N SER A 125 4.19 21.80 -31.73
CA SER A 125 2.81 22.29 -31.71
C SER A 125 1.82 21.37 -32.41
N LEU A 126 2.23 20.65 -33.47
CA LEU A 126 1.36 19.70 -34.19
C LEU A 126 1.09 18.44 -33.37
N ARG A 127 2.01 18.05 -32.49
CA ARG A 127 1.89 16.88 -31.62
C ARG A 127 1.23 17.21 -30.28
N ARG A 128 1.26 18.48 -29.88
CA ARG A 128 0.74 18.94 -28.59
C ARG A 128 -0.76 18.70 -28.40
N THR A 129 -1.54 18.73 -29.48
CA THR A 129 -2.96 18.35 -29.46
C THR A 129 -3.16 16.87 -29.12
N LEU A 130 -2.23 15.99 -29.50
CA LEU A 130 -2.25 14.58 -29.13
C LEU A 130 -1.93 14.39 -27.64
N LEU A 131 -1.05 15.22 -27.06
CA LEU A 131 -0.77 15.18 -25.62
C LEU A 131 -2.03 15.48 -24.79
N LEU A 132 -2.77 16.53 -25.16
CA LEU A 132 -4.01 16.91 -24.47
C LEU A 132 -5.07 15.81 -24.59
N ARG A 133 -5.23 15.24 -25.78
CA ARG A 133 -6.12 14.10 -25.99
C ARG A 133 -5.71 12.88 -25.16
N VAL A 134 -4.42 12.57 -25.11
CA VAL A 134 -3.89 11.49 -24.27
C VAL A 134 -4.19 11.73 -22.80
N LEU A 135 -4.03 12.96 -22.31
CA LEU A 135 -4.35 13.31 -20.93
C LEU A 135 -5.83 13.09 -20.63
N GLN A 136 -6.74 13.49 -21.53
CA GLN A 136 -8.18 13.23 -21.40
C GLN A 136 -8.47 11.72 -21.35
N GLU A 137 -7.97 10.94 -22.30
CA GLU A 137 -8.18 9.48 -22.36
C GLU A 137 -7.62 8.75 -21.13
N LEU A 138 -6.47 9.21 -20.59
CA LEU A 138 -5.90 8.69 -19.34
C LEU A 138 -6.78 9.04 -18.13
N LEU A 139 -7.28 10.28 -18.04
CA LEU A 139 -8.14 10.73 -16.96
C LEU A 139 -9.50 10.01 -16.97
N GLU A 140 -10.10 9.80 -18.15
CA GLU A 140 -11.33 9.00 -18.30
C GLU A 140 -11.13 7.56 -17.83
N THR A 141 -9.97 6.96 -18.15
CA THR A 141 -9.65 5.61 -17.69
C THR A 141 -9.42 5.57 -16.19
N TRP A 142 -8.73 6.56 -15.63
CA TRP A 142 -8.42 6.68 -14.20
C TRP A 142 -9.67 7.00 -13.36
N SER A 143 -10.61 7.78 -13.89
CA SER A 143 -11.87 8.10 -13.20
C SER A 143 -12.93 7.00 -13.28
N SER A 144 -12.71 5.98 -14.12
CA SER A 144 -13.68 4.91 -14.32
C SER A 144 -13.64 3.84 -13.23
N SER A 145 -14.76 3.68 -12.50
CA SER A 145 -14.93 2.63 -11.49
C SER A 145 -14.72 1.22 -12.05
N SER A 146 -15.14 0.96 -13.29
CA SER A 146 -14.96 -0.36 -13.92
C SER A 146 -13.50 -0.63 -14.25
N ALA A 147 -12.77 0.36 -14.76
CA ALA A 147 -11.34 0.25 -15.00
C ALA A 147 -10.57 0.00 -13.70
N LEU A 148 -10.95 0.66 -12.61
CA LEU A 148 -10.34 0.46 -11.29
C LEU A 148 -10.56 -0.97 -10.76
N LYS A 149 -11.76 -1.54 -10.93
CA LYS A 149 -12.11 -2.89 -10.45
C LYS A 149 -11.50 -4.02 -11.28
N HIS A 150 -11.29 -3.80 -12.58
CA HIS A 150 -10.87 -4.83 -13.53
C HIS A 150 -9.44 -4.69 -14.05
N SER A 151 -8.68 -3.68 -13.60
CA SER A 151 -7.28 -3.52 -13.97
C SER A 151 -6.35 -3.85 -12.79
N PRO A 152 -5.16 -4.41 -13.05
CA PRO A 152 -4.14 -4.59 -12.02
C PRO A 152 -3.72 -3.27 -11.38
N ALA A 153 -3.33 -3.29 -10.10
CA ALA A 153 -2.82 -2.11 -9.40
C ALA A 153 -1.58 -1.51 -10.09
N GLU A 154 -0.74 -2.33 -10.71
CA GLU A 154 0.42 -1.88 -11.48
C GLU A 154 0.03 -1.03 -12.69
N GLN A 155 -1.09 -1.36 -13.34
CA GLN A 155 -1.61 -0.58 -14.46
C GLN A 155 -2.17 0.76 -13.97
N GLN A 156 -2.85 0.78 -12.81
CA GLN A 156 -3.34 2.03 -12.21
C GLN A 156 -2.20 2.98 -11.89
N VAL A 157 -1.13 2.48 -11.25
CA VAL A 157 0.08 3.26 -11.00
C VAL A 157 0.71 3.76 -12.29
N TYR A 158 0.76 2.92 -13.33
CA TYR A 158 1.30 3.28 -14.63
C TYR A 158 0.52 4.44 -15.29
N VAL A 159 -0.82 4.37 -15.27
CA VAL A 159 -1.71 5.43 -15.77
C VAL A 159 -1.53 6.71 -14.96
N SER A 160 -1.46 6.63 -13.62
CA SER A 160 -1.20 7.78 -12.76
C SER A 160 0.15 8.44 -13.06
N LYS A 161 1.23 7.67 -13.25
CA LYS A 161 2.53 8.20 -13.68
C LYS A 161 2.41 8.95 -15.01
N ALA A 162 1.70 8.39 -15.99
CA ALA A 162 1.48 9.02 -17.27
C ALA A 162 0.68 10.34 -17.14
N ILE A 163 -0.37 10.38 -16.31
CA ILE A 163 -1.13 11.60 -16.02
C ILE A 163 -0.23 12.68 -15.43
N LEU A 164 0.56 12.35 -14.40
CA LEU A 164 1.45 13.33 -13.75
C LEU A 164 2.51 13.88 -14.71
N ILE A 165 3.07 13.03 -15.57
CA ILE A 165 4.01 13.46 -16.61
C ILE A 165 3.31 14.37 -17.64
N CYS A 166 2.10 14.04 -18.10
CA CYS A 166 1.30 14.91 -18.97
C CYS A 166 1.07 16.28 -18.32
N LEU A 167 0.64 16.31 -17.06
CA LEU A 167 0.42 17.54 -16.29
C LEU A 167 1.69 18.37 -16.17
N SER A 168 2.85 17.73 -15.98
CA SER A 168 4.13 18.43 -15.91
C SER A 168 4.41 19.24 -17.19
N HIS A 169 3.96 18.76 -18.35
CA HIS A 169 4.19 19.38 -19.66
C HIS A 169 3.16 20.43 -20.08
N LEU A 170 2.05 20.59 -19.35
CA LEU A 170 1.02 21.59 -19.66
C LEU A 170 1.53 23.02 -19.44
N LYS A 171 1.12 23.93 -20.33
CA LYS A 171 1.36 25.37 -20.21
C LYS A 171 0.12 26.06 -19.67
N GLU A 172 0.30 27.24 -19.06
CA GLU A 172 -0.78 28.05 -18.49
C GLU A 172 -2.06 28.20 -19.36
N PRO A 173 -1.98 28.57 -20.67
CA PRO A 173 -3.18 28.70 -21.49
C PRO A 173 -3.92 27.37 -21.71
N GLU A 174 -3.21 26.25 -21.68
CA GLU A 174 -3.80 24.93 -21.85
C GLU A 174 -4.49 24.47 -20.58
N ILE A 175 -3.87 24.74 -19.42
CA ILE A 175 -4.45 24.48 -18.10
C ILE A 175 -5.78 25.23 -17.98
N GLU A 176 -5.83 26.50 -18.38
CA GLU A 176 -7.06 27.28 -18.34
C GLU A 176 -8.11 26.74 -19.32
N SER A 177 -7.71 26.31 -20.51
CA SER A 177 -8.63 25.73 -21.51
C SER A 177 -9.26 24.41 -21.06
N CYS A 178 -8.54 23.56 -20.32
CA CYS A 178 -9.05 22.25 -19.87
C CYS A 178 -9.39 22.23 -18.38
N ARG A 179 -9.42 23.38 -17.70
CA ARG A 179 -9.61 23.50 -16.24
C ARG A 179 -10.83 22.75 -15.75
N GLN A 180 -11.98 22.96 -16.39
CA GLN A 180 -13.24 22.34 -16.00
C GLN A 180 -13.21 20.82 -16.16
N GLU A 181 -12.66 20.32 -17.26
CA GLU A 181 -12.55 18.89 -17.53
C GLU A 181 -11.61 18.19 -16.54
N LEU A 182 -10.48 18.81 -16.21
CA LEU A 182 -9.56 18.31 -15.20
C LEU A 182 -10.21 18.26 -13.81
N LEU A 183 -10.95 19.29 -13.42
CA LEU A 183 -11.68 19.31 -12.15
C LEU A 183 -12.76 18.22 -12.10
N THR A 184 -13.56 18.05 -13.16
CA THR A 184 -14.59 17.02 -13.22
C THR A 184 -13.98 15.62 -13.14
N SER A 185 -12.95 15.34 -13.92
CA SER A 185 -12.27 14.03 -13.92
C SER A 185 -11.57 13.74 -12.59
N MET A 186 -10.95 14.77 -11.98
CA MET A 186 -10.33 14.67 -10.66
C MET A 186 -11.36 14.29 -9.60
N MET A 187 -12.50 14.99 -9.53
CA MET A 187 -13.51 14.73 -8.51
C MET A 187 -14.14 13.34 -8.66
N GLU A 188 -14.43 12.91 -9.89
CA GLU A 188 -14.95 11.58 -10.16
C GLU A 188 -13.94 10.48 -9.84
N GLY A 189 -12.68 10.66 -10.23
CA GLY A 189 -11.64 9.67 -9.96
C GLY A 189 -11.22 9.60 -8.50
N VAL A 190 -11.12 10.72 -7.79
CA VAL A 190 -10.89 10.72 -6.32
C VAL A 190 -11.97 9.92 -5.62
N LYS A 191 -13.23 10.17 -5.96
CA LYS A 191 -14.35 9.42 -5.38
C LYS A 191 -14.17 7.91 -5.61
N CYS A 192 -13.96 7.50 -6.86
CA CYS A 192 -13.78 6.08 -7.19
C CYS A 192 -12.58 5.44 -6.48
N HIS A 193 -11.47 6.15 -6.35
CA HIS A 193 -10.27 5.65 -5.69
C HIS A 193 -10.44 5.56 -4.16
N LEU A 194 -11.08 6.55 -3.53
CA LEU A 194 -11.36 6.54 -2.09
C LEU A 194 -12.37 5.45 -1.71
N ASP A 195 -13.33 5.17 -2.59
CA ASP A 195 -14.31 4.09 -2.43
C ASP A 195 -13.67 2.69 -2.60
N SER A 196 -12.41 2.59 -3.05
CA SER A 196 -11.72 1.31 -3.21
C SER A 196 -11.41 0.65 -1.87
N SER A 197 -11.59 -0.67 -1.76
CA SER A 197 -11.19 -1.44 -0.57
C SER A 197 -9.67 -1.58 -0.39
N LEU A 198 -8.87 -1.22 -1.41
CA LEU A 198 -7.42 -1.36 -1.40
C LEU A 198 -6.74 -0.04 -0.99
N PRO A 199 -6.01 0.00 0.14
CA PRO A 199 -5.35 1.23 0.61
C PRO A 199 -4.39 1.83 -0.42
N ARG A 200 -3.65 1.00 -1.17
CA ARG A 200 -2.73 1.48 -2.20
C ARG A 200 -3.45 2.30 -3.29
N LEU A 201 -4.66 1.89 -3.69
CA LEU A 201 -5.44 2.61 -4.70
C LEU A 201 -6.04 3.90 -4.15
N GLN A 202 -6.48 3.90 -2.88
CA GLN A 202 -6.92 5.12 -2.18
C GLN A 202 -5.78 6.16 -2.15
N HIS A 203 -4.57 5.76 -1.74
CA HIS A 203 -3.40 6.63 -1.70
C HIS A 203 -3.03 7.19 -3.07
N LEU A 204 -3.02 6.34 -4.10
CA LEU A 204 -2.77 6.76 -5.48
C LEU A 204 -3.77 7.83 -5.93
N GLY A 205 -5.06 7.64 -5.58
CA GLY A 205 -6.13 8.59 -5.85
C GLY A 205 -5.87 9.97 -5.23
N MET A 206 -5.51 9.97 -3.94
CA MET A 206 -5.18 11.19 -3.20
C MET A 206 -4.00 11.94 -3.84
N VAL A 207 -2.89 11.26 -4.12
CA VAL A 207 -1.68 11.88 -4.70
C VAL A 207 -1.94 12.52 -6.06
N VAL A 208 -2.65 11.81 -6.95
CA VAL A 208 -2.97 12.34 -8.29
C VAL A 208 -3.86 13.57 -8.18
N ALA A 209 -4.84 13.55 -7.28
CA ALA A 209 -5.75 14.66 -7.09
C ALA A 209 -5.11 15.89 -6.46
N GLU A 210 -4.26 15.72 -5.46
CA GLU A 210 -3.43 16.81 -4.94
C GLU A 210 -2.57 17.42 -6.06
N SER A 211 -2.00 16.57 -6.92
CA SER A 211 -1.17 17.02 -8.03
C SER A 211 -1.96 17.80 -9.09
N ILE A 212 -3.17 17.34 -9.43
CA ILE A 212 -4.09 18.06 -10.33
C ILE A 212 -4.51 19.39 -9.69
N SER A 213 -4.91 19.36 -8.41
CA SER A 213 -5.32 20.57 -7.66
C SER A 213 -4.20 21.60 -7.60
N LEU A 214 -2.96 21.16 -7.35
CA LEU A 214 -1.78 22.03 -7.32
C LEU A 214 -1.52 22.68 -8.68
N LYS A 215 -1.78 21.94 -9.77
CA LYS A 215 -1.55 22.45 -11.13
C LYS A 215 -2.64 23.41 -11.60
N ILE A 216 -3.87 23.26 -11.12
CA ILE A 216 -5.03 24.11 -11.48
C ILE A 216 -5.12 25.36 -10.59
N ASN A 217 -4.78 25.25 -9.31
CA ASN A 217 -4.89 26.33 -8.33
C ASN A 217 -3.50 26.84 -7.95
N THR A 218 -2.99 27.82 -8.69
CA THR A 218 -1.71 28.49 -8.39
C THR A 218 -1.80 29.51 -7.24
N GLU A 219 -2.99 30.09 -7.01
CA GLU A 219 -3.21 31.14 -5.99
C GLU A 219 -4.31 30.80 -4.96
N GLY A 220 -4.95 29.63 -5.07
CA GLY A 220 -6.08 29.21 -4.22
C GLY A 220 -5.74 28.10 -3.22
N PRO A 221 -6.69 27.70 -2.35
CA PRO A 221 -6.51 26.54 -1.49
C PRO A 221 -6.32 25.28 -2.34
N VAL A 222 -5.21 24.58 -2.09
CA VAL A 222 -4.88 23.31 -2.73
C VAL A 222 -5.44 22.17 -1.88
N LEU A 223 -6.02 21.17 -2.54
CA LEU A 223 -6.45 19.96 -1.87
C LEU A 223 -5.26 19.28 -1.20
N LYS A 224 -5.39 18.93 0.08
CA LYS A 224 -4.35 18.26 0.86
C LYS A 224 -4.99 17.17 1.72
N PHE A 225 -4.45 15.96 1.62
CA PHE A 225 -4.81 14.79 2.39
C PHE A 225 -3.69 14.43 3.37
N GLU A 226 -4.07 13.69 4.40
CA GLU A 226 -3.12 13.13 5.37
C GLU A 226 -2.86 11.66 5.04
N TYR A 227 -1.61 11.32 4.76
CA TYR A 227 -1.17 9.95 4.53
C TYR A 227 0.33 9.79 4.80
N GLU A 228 0.79 8.55 5.00
CA GLU A 228 2.21 8.24 5.15
C GLU A 228 2.91 8.28 3.79
N GLU A 229 3.97 9.08 3.67
CA GLU A 229 4.76 9.17 2.44
C GLU A 229 5.74 7.99 2.31
N ASP A 230 5.40 7.06 1.41
CA ASP A 230 6.25 5.95 0.98
C ASP A 230 7.14 6.32 -0.23
N ASP A 231 7.94 5.36 -0.69
CA ASP A 231 8.83 5.58 -1.85
C ASP A 231 8.04 5.79 -3.16
N GLU A 232 6.86 5.15 -3.30
CA GLU A 232 5.99 5.26 -4.48
C GLU A 232 5.35 6.65 -4.58
N THR A 233 4.82 7.20 -3.47
CA THR A 233 4.28 8.56 -3.39
C THR A 233 5.35 9.61 -3.71
N ARG A 234 6.57 9.44 -3.17
CA ARG A 234 7.69 10.34 -3.46
C ARG A 234 8.10 10.31 -4.94
N GLU A 235 8.15 9.12 -5.55
CA GLU A 235 8.38 8.99 -6.99
C GLU A 235 7.31 9.74 -7.78
N LEU A 236 6.01 9.51 -7.48
CA LEU A 236 4.89 10.15 -8.16
C LEU A 236 4.96 11.68 -8.08
N LYS A 237 5.14 12.24 -6.87
CA LYS A 237 5.26 13.70 -6.68
C LYS A 237 6.43 14.29 -7.47
N SER A 238 7.55 13.57 -7.58
CA SER A 238 8.72 14.03 -8.33
C SER A 238 8.44 14.21 -9.84
N LEU A 239 7.46 13.50 -10.40
CA LEU A 239 7.13 13.56 -11.82
C LEU A 239 6.47 14.88 -12.24
N LEU A 240 5.92 15.63 -11.28
CA LEU A 240 5.30 16.92 -11.56
C LEU A 240 6.33 18.03 -11.81
N VAL A 241 7.56 17.84 -11.31
CA VAL A 241 8.66 18.79 -11.48
C VAL A 241 9.41 18.47 -12.77
N GLN A 242 9.37 19.37 -13.75
CA GLN A 242 10.20 19.23 -14.95
C GLN A 242 11.67 19.30 -14.54
N THR A 243 12.40 18.19 -14.66
CA THR A 243 13.86 18.19 -14.55
C THR A 243 14.41 18.79 -15.85
N PRO A 244 15.12 19.93 -15.84
CA PRO A 244 15.77 20.43 -17.04
C PRO A 244 16.82 19.41 -17.50
N SER A 245 16.70 18.98 -18.76
CA SER A 245 17.65 18.08 -19.41
C SER A 245 19.02 18.77 -19.53
N PHE A 246 19.92 18.55 -18.56
CA PHE A 246 21.33 18.82 -18.76
C PHE A 246 21.96 17.64 -19.52
N CYS A 247 22.56 17.93 -20.68
CA CYS A 247 23.44 17.00 -21.37
C CYS A 247 24.56 16.57 -20.42
N VAL A 248 24.61 15.30 -20.06
CA VAL A 248 25.80 14.70 -19.44
C VAL A 248 26.78 14.42 -20.58
N ASP A 249 27.90 15.14 -20.60
CA ASP A 249 29.02 14.89 -21.51
C ASP A 249 29.98 13.89 -20.84
N PRO A 250 30.24 12.70 -21.43
CA PRO A 250 31.14 11.71 -20.83
C PRO A 250 32.57 11.83 -21.40
N SER A 251 33.44 12.56 -20.70
CA SER A 251 34.92 12.49 -20.84
C SER A 251 35.58 13.33 -19.74
N LEU A 252 36.61 12.95 -18.96
CA LEU A 252 37.55 11.82 -18.90
C LEU A 252 38.29 11.93 -17.51
N PRO A 253 39.26 11.07 -17.14
CA PRO A 253 39.34 10.29 -15.89
C PRO A 253 40.05 10.95 -14.69
N ASP A 254 40.01 10.23 -13.55
CA ASP A 254 40.68 10.45 -12.27
C ASP A 254 42.11 11.03 -12.35
N ASP A 255 42.42 12.04 -11.54
CA ASP A 255 43.59 12.02 -10.66
C ASP A 255 43.46 13.01 -9.47
N ASP A 256 44.25 12.72 -8.44
CA ASP A 256 44.14 13.07 -7.03
C ASP A 256 44.65 14.49 -6.64
N ARG A 257 44.21 14.94 -5.44
CA ARG A 257 44.80 15.94 -4.52
C ARG A 257 44.71 17.49 -4.72
N SER A 258 44.14 18.09 -3.65
CA SER A 258 44.66 19.20 -2.82
C SER A 258 44.12 20.63 -3.02
N GLU A 259 43.39 21.04 -1.97
CA GLU A 259 43.39 22.34 -1.27
C GLU A 259 43.34 23.68 -2.02
N LYS A 260 42.17 24.32 -1.81
CA LYS A 260 41.93 25.71 -1.36
C LYS A 260 42.44 26.92 -2.15
N ALA A 261 41.43 27.77 -2.38
CA ALA A 261 41.37 29.24 -2.35
C ALA A 261 41.14 29.86 -3.73
N GLY A 262 40.17 30.76 -3.96
CA GLY A 262 39.14 31.36 -3.12
C GLY A 262 38.48 32.51 -3.88
N ALA A 263 37.30 32.95 -3.40
CA ALA A 263 36.66 34.26 -3.64
C ALA A 263 36.10 34.53 -5.06
N ALA A 264 34.93 35.15 -5.31
CA ALA A 264 33.89 35.82 -4.52
C ALA A 264 32.66 36.02 -5.47
N LEU A 265 31.39 36.04 -5.03
CA LEU A 265 30.55 37.15 -4.49
C LEU A 265 29.06 36.67 -4.63
N PRO A 266 28.00 37.42 -4.25
CA PRO A 266 27.57 37.81 -2.90
C PRO A 266 26.05 37.57 -2.66
N LEU A 267 25.62 37.26 -1.43
CA LEU A 267 24.27 37.60 -0.97
C LEU A 267 24.30 37.95 0.52
N ALA A 268 23.75 39.12 0.83
CA ALA A 268 23.28 39.56 2.13
C ALA A 268 21.85 40.10 1.90
N PRO A 269 21.04 40.41 2.94
CA PRO A 269 21.24 40.16 4.36
C PRO A 269 20.02 39.49 5.02
N GLU A 270 20.20 38.79 6.13
CA GLU A 270 19.36 39.03 7.32
C GLU A 270 20.27 38.93 8.56
N ASN A 271 20.63 40.13 9.02
CA ASN A 271 21.09 40.46 10.38
C ASN A 271 20.13 39.89 11.42
N ASN A 272 20.49 39.62 12.67
CA ASN A 272 21.74 39.66 13.40
C ASN A 272 21.43 38.82 14.64
N GLU A 273 22.24 37.80 14.96
CA GLU A 273 23.34 37.93 15.92
C GLU A 273 22.85 38.02 17.38
N LYS A 274 23.42 37.31 18.35
CA LYS A 274 24.59 36.43 18.36
C LYS A 274 24.76 35.90 19.78
N SER A 275 25.32 34.69 19.85
CA SER A 275 26.45 34.26 20.71
C SER A 275 26.44 34.50 22.22
N HIS A 276 27.13 33.76 23.08
CA HIS A 276 27.82 32.47 23.06
C HIS A 276 28.22 32.28 24.54
N THR A 277 28.00 31.06 25.03
CA THR A 277 28.73 30.39 26.12
C THR A 277 30.22 30.74 26.27
N ALA A 278 30.71 31.03 27.49
CA ALA A 278 31.48 30.07 28.33
C ALA A 278 32.16 30.70 29.59
N ALA A 279 31.87 30.06 30.74
CA ALA A 279 32.46 29.93 32.10
C ALA A 279 33.95 30.29 32.40
N PRO A 280 34.45 30.12 33.65
CA PRO A 280 33.97 30.41 35.02
C PRO A 280 35.01 31.19 35.88
N VAL A 281 34.70 31.54 37.14
CA VAL A 281 35.57 31.60 38.37
C VAL A 281 35.09 32.69 39.37
N MET A 282 34.83 32.25 40.62
CA MET A 282 34.53 33.00 41.87
C MET A 282 35.70 33.92 42.29
N PRO A 283 35.56 35.03 43.07
CA PRO A 283 34.87 35.04 44.39
C PRO A 283 34.14 36.32 44.84
N ASP A 284 33.31 36.12 45.86
CA ASP A 284 33.02 36.92 47.05
C ASP A 284 32.55 38.41 47.01
N GLU A 285 31.55 38.58 47.90
CA GLU A 285 31.21 39.72 48.76
C GLU A 285 30.21 40.81 48.30
N GLU A 286 29.06 40.74 48.98
CA GLU A 286 28.28 41.83 49.59
C GLU A 286 28.02 43.11 48.78
N SER A 287 26.77 43.30 48.40
CA SER A 287 26.14 44.62 48.61
C SER A 287 24.62 44.52 48.60
N ASP A 288 24.03 44.66 49.79
CA ASP A 288 22.64 45.02 50.00
C ASP A 288 22.32 46.34 49.29
N SER A 289 21.25 46.37 48.52
CA SER A 289 20.41 47.56 48.45
C SER A 289 18.98 47.17 48.10
N GLU A 290 18.14 47.31 49.12
CA GLU A 290 16.69 47.24 49.11
C GLU A 290 16.04 48.27 48.16
N LEU A 291 14.77 47.98 47.82
CA LEU A 291 13.71 48.86 47.28
C LEU A 291 13.78 49.06 45.74
N ASP A 292 12.71 48.94 44.94
CA ASP A 292 11.30 49.27 45.17
C ASP A 292 10.40 48.53 44.12
N SER A 293 9.13 48.33 44.47
CA SER A 293 8.08 47.61 43.75
C SER A 293 7.65 48.29 42.43
N ASP A 294 7.51 47.53 41.33
CA ASP A 294 6.24 47.37 40.59
C ASP A 294 6.40 46.63 39.23
N ASP A 295 5.55 45.62 39.05
CA ASP A 295 5.00 45.11 37.78
C ASP A 295 5.86 44.28 36.80
N ASP A 296 6.56 43.26 37.31
CA ASP A 296 6.79 42.03 36.52
C ASP A 296 5.98 40.88 37.13
N LEU A 297 4.87 40.52 36.49
CA LEU A 297 4.16 39.27 36.77
C LEU A 297 5.06 38.09 36.37
N ILE A 298 5.95 37.69 37.28
CA ILE A 298 6.71 36.44 37.17
C ILE A 298 5.68 35.31 37.25
N PRO A 299 5.58 34.42 36.25
CA PRO A 299 4.76 33.23 36.37
C PRO A 299 5.16 32.49 37.66
N TYR A 300 4.19 32.22 38.52
CA TYR A 300 4.43 31.50 39.77
C TYR A 300 5.18 30.19 39.48
N ASP A 301 6.25 29.93 40.23
CA ASP A 301 7.01 28.68 40.13
C ASP A 301 6.15 27.51 40.64
N MET A 302 5.51 26.80 39.70
CA MET A 302 4.74 25.59 39.97
C MET A 302 5.61 24.32 40.04
N SER A 303 6.94 24.43 40.19
CA SER A 303 7.82 23.26 40.30
C SER A 303 7.58 22.43 41.58
N GLU A 304 6.97 23.02 42.61
CA GLU A 304 6.52 22.33 43.82
C GLU A 304 5.08 21.80 43.74
N ASP A 305 4.32 22.12 42.68
CA ASP A 305 2.99 21.56 42.46
C ASP A 305 3.12 20.08 42.07
N LYS A 306 2.92 19.21 43.06
CA LYS A 306 2.70 17.79 42.80
C LYS A 306 1.36 17.64 42.10
N GLU A 307 1.39 17.25 40.83
CA GLU A 307 0.22 16.65 40.17
C GLU A 307 -0.39 15.62 41.13
N LEU A 308 -1.63 15.88 41.57
CA LEU A 308 -2.36 14.93 42.39
C LEU A 308 -2.50 13.66 41.55
N LYS A 309 -1.73 12.61 41.88
CA LYS A 309 -1.88 11.30 41.23
C LYS A 309 -3.27 10.79 41.54
N ILE A 310 -4.20 11.04 40.64
CA ILE A 310 -5.58 10.58 40.75
C ILE A 310 -5.54 9.07 40.74
N LYS A 311 -5.99 8.48 41.85
CA LYS A 311 -5.97 7.04 42.05
C LYS A 311 -7.00 6.42 41.12
N ALA A 312 -6.55 5.54 40.23
CA ALA A 312 -7.43 4.74 39.40
C ALA A 312 -8.37 3.87 40.27
N PRO A 313 -9.60 3.59 39.81
CA PRO A 313 -10.53 2.73 40.55
C PRO A 313 -9.97 1.33 40.77
N VAL A 314 -10.33 0.72 41.91
CA VAL A 314 -9.88 -0.62 42.31
C VAL A 314 -10.91 -1.70 41.96
N TYR A 315 -12.19 -1.34 41.80
CA TYR A 315 -13.26 -2.28 41.47
C TYR A 315 -13.80 -2.04 40.06
N ILE A 316 -14.17 -3.13 39.38
CA ILE A 316 -14.69 -3.08 38.01
C ILE A 316 -16.05 -2.35 37.95
N ARG A 317 -16.86 -2.45 39.01
CA ARG A 317 -18.15 -1.74 39.11
C ARG A 317 -17.95 -0.23 39.16
N ASP A 318 -16.96 0.25 39.93
CA ASP A 318 -16.58 1.66 39.96
C ASP A 318 -16.12 2.13 38.57
N CYS A 319 -15.38 1.30 37.82
CA CYS A 319 -15.01 1.63 36.44
C CYS A 319 -16.25 1.80 35.56
N ILE A 320 -17.27 0.94 35.69
CA ILE A 320 -18.52 1.06 34.93
C ILE A 320 -19.22 2.38 35.25
N GLU A 321 -19.32 2.74 36.53
CA GLU A 321 -19.93 4.00 36.96
C GLU A 321 -19.18 5.22 36.43
N VAL A 322 -17.83 5.21 36.46
CA VAL A 322 -16.99 6.30 35.94
C VAL A 322 -17.12 6.42 34.42
N LEU A 323 -17.13 5.29 33.70
CA LEU A 323 -17.22 5.30 32.22
C LEU A 323 -18.61 5.74 31.72
N THR A 324 -19.67 5.36 32.44
CA THR A 324 -21.06 5.71 32.10
C THR A 324 -21.53 7.04 32.67
N GLY A 325 -20.82 7.58 33.67
CA GLY A 325 -21.13 8.86 34.28
C GLY A 325 -21.08 10.03 33.29
N SER A 326 -22.09 10.89 33.35
CA SER A 326 -22.22 12.12 32.55
C SER A 326 -21.66 13.36 33.25
N ARG A 327 -20.86 13.21 34.32
CA ARG A 327 -20.31 14.34 35.07
C ARG A 327 -19.01 14.81 34.42
N SER A 328 -18.98 16.07 34.00
CA SER A 328 -17.82 16.75 33.40
C SER A 328 -16.68 17.05 34.38
N GLU A 329 -16.90 16.85 35.69
CA GLU A 329 -15.96 17.21 36.75
C GLU A 329 -14.87 16.16 37.02
N ASP A 330 -14.85 15.05 36.28
CA ASP A 330 -13.98 13.88 36.55
C ASP A 330 -13.24 13.36 35.29
N VAL A 331 -12.81 14.25 34.39
CA VAL A 331 -12.07 13.89 33.16
C VAL A 331 -10.80 13.09 33.47
N ASP A 332 -10.04 13.52 34.48
CA ASP A 332 -8.80 12.87 34.88
C ASP A 332 -9.05 11.47 35.50
N LYS A 333 -10.16 11.29 36.22
CA LYS A 333 -10.57 9.97 36.75
C LYS A 333 -10.99 9.05 35.62
N TRP A 334 -11.69 9.57 34.61
CA TRP A 334 -12.07 8.82 33.41
C TRP A 334 -10.83 8.35 32.66
N GLU A 335 -9.85 9.24 32.44
CA GLU A 335 -8.58 8.89 31.80
C GLU A 335 -7.79 7.84 32.59
N ALA A 336 -7.65 8.02 33.91
CA ALA A 336 -7.01 7.04 34.78
C ALA A 336 -7.73 5.68 34.73
N THR A 337 -9.05 5.68 34.59
CA THR A 337 -9.87 4.46 34.47
C THR A 337 -9.59 3.74 33.16
N VAL A 338 -9.63 4.43 32.02
CA VAL A 338 -9.36 3.83 30.69
C VAL A 338 -7.96 3.22 30.66
N LYS A 339 -6.95 3.91 31.19
CA LYS A 339 -5.56 3.42 31.27
C LYS A 339 -5.41 2.18 32.18
N ALA A 340 -6.17 2.11 33.27
CA ALA A 340 -6.06 1.02 34.25
C ALA A 340 -6.92 -0.21 33.91
N LEU A 341 -7.99 -0.04 33.12
CA LEU A 341 -9.07 -1.02 32.94
C LEU A 341 -8.58 -2.39 32.46
N GLU A 342 -7.72 -2.42 31.45
CA GLU A 342 -7.14 -3.65 30.92
C GLU A 342 -6.45 -4.48 32.02
N SER A 343 -5.65 -3.81 32.85
CA SER A 343 -4.91 -4.46 33.94
C SER A 343 -5.83 -4.96 35.05
N LEU A 344 -6.92 -4.23 35.30
CA LEU A 344 -7.87 -4.54 36.35
C LEU A 344 -8.72 -5.76 35.99
N VAL A 345 -9.18 -5.82 34.74
CA VAL A 345 -9.92 -6.97 34.19
C VAL A 345 -9.10 -8.25 34.31
N ARG A 346 -7.81 -8.22 33.90
CA ARG A 346 -6.95 -9.41 33.98
C ARG A 346 -6.64 -9.85 35.41
N LYS A 347 -6.58 -8.91 36.37
CA LYS A 347 -6.30 -9.23 37.78
C LYS A 347 -7.51 -9.83 38.52
N ASN A 348 -8.74 -9.46 38.12
CA ASN A 348 -9.96 -9.81 38.83
C ASN A 348 -10.97 -10.59 37.95
N PRO A 349 -10.62 -11.77 37.43
CA PRO A 349 -11.42 -12.47 36.42
C PRO A 349 -12.81 -12.91 36.92
N ALA A 350 -12.94 -13.23 38.21
CA ALA A 350 -14.23 -13.61 38.80
C ALA A 350 -15.22 -12.44 38.80
N ALA A 351 -14.78 -11.27 39.25
CA ALA A 351 -15.59 -10.06 39.25
C ALA A 351 -15.90 -9.59 37.81
N THR A 352 -14.97 -9.76 36.87
CA THR A 352 -15.23 -9.42 35.46
C THR A 352 -16.36 -10.26 34.88
N ARG A 353 -16.41 -11.57 35.16
CA ARG A 353 -17.44 -12.47 34.61
C ARG A 353 -18.86 -12.07 35.02
N GLU A 354 -19.05 -11.42 36.17
CA GLU A 354 -20.37 -10.96 36.60
C GLU A 354 -20.90 -9.79 35.75
N VAL A 355 -20.02 -9.00 35.14
CA VAL A 355 -20.35 -7.76 34.42
C VAL A 355 -19.74 -7.72 33.00
N SER A 356 -19.32 -8.87 32.47
CA SER A 356 -18.53 -8.97 31.24
C SER A 356 -19.26 -8.41 30.02
N VAL A 357 -20.53 -8.77 29.85
CA VAL A 357 -21.38 -8.31 28.74
C VAL A 357 -21.68 -6.81 28.85
N GLU A 358 -21.96 -6.32 30.06
CA GLU A 358 -22.20 -4.90 30.31
C GLU A 358 -20.95 -4.06 29.99
N LEU A 359 -19.78 -4.50 30.47
CA LEU A 359 -18.52 -3.83 30.20
C LEU A 359 -18.16 -3.86 28.71
N ALA A 360 -18.41 -4.98 28.02
CA ALA A 360 -18.22 -5.07 26.56
C ALA A 360 -19.16 -4.11 25.80
N LYS A 361 -20.40 -3.95 26.25
CA LYS A 361 -21.36 -2.98 25.70
C LYS A 361 -20.87 -1.56 25.89
N ILE A 362 -20.39 -1.20 27.08
CA ILE A 362 -19.85 0.14 27.37
C ILE A 362 -18.64 0.43 26.48
N LEU A 363 -17.67 -0.50 26.42
CA LEU A 363 -16.46 -0.33 25.63
C LEU A 363 -16.72 -0.18 24.12
N LEU A 364 -17.72 -0.89 23.57
CA LEU A 364 -18.09 -0.79 22.16
C LEU A 364 -18.69 0.58 21.78
N HIS A 365 -19.33 1.26 22.74
CA HIS A 365 -19.94 2.58 22.56
C HIS A 365 -19.12 3.70 23.20
N LEU A 366 -17.92 3.39 23.70
CA LEU A 366 -17.10 4.36 24.39
C LEU A 366 -16.48 5.32 23.36
N GLU A 367 -16.87 6.58 23.46
CA GLU A 367 -16.32 7.70 22.71
C GLU A 367 -15.27 8.44 23.53
N GLU A 368 -14.35 9.08 22.83
CA GLU A 368 -13.26 9.84 23.44
C GLU A 368 -13.80 11.15 24.02
N LYS A 369 -13.71 11.31 25.36
CA LYS A 369 -14.15 12.53 26.07
C LYS A 369 -13.01 13.54 26.25
N SER A 370 -11.77 13.08 26.21
CA SER A 370 -10.54 13.89 26.34
C SER A 370 -9.46 13.33 25.41
N CYS A 371 -8.55 14.18 24.93
CA CYS A 371 -7.46 13.78 24.04
C CYS A 371 -6.45 12.88 24.75
N ILE A 372 -6.71 11.57 24.80
CA ILE A 372 -5.81 10.59 25.41
C ILE A 372 -4.98 9.96 24.30
N GLU A 373 -3.66 10.02 24.44
CA GLU A 373 -2.74 9.34 23.53
C GLU A 373 -3.03 7.82 23.53
N GLY A 374 -3.35 7.29 22.34
CA GLY A 374 -3.63 5.86 22.15
C GLY A 374 -4.99 5.40 22.70
N PHE A 375 -5.99 6.28 22.85
CA PHE A 375 -7.33 5.92 23.35
C PHE A 375 -7.92 4.68 22.66
N VAL A 376 -7.89 4.64 21.33
CA VAL A 376 -8.43 3.53 20.53
C VAL A 376 -7.77 2.20 20.89
N GLU A 377 -6.44 2.20 21.07
CA GLU A 377 -5.68 1.01 21.46
C GLU A 377 -6.00 0.57 22.89
N LEU A 378 -6.09 1.51 23.83
CA LEU A 378 -6.44 1.22 25.23
C LEU A 378 -7.83 0.61 25.33
N ARG A 379 -8.81 1.20 24.65
CA ARG A 379 -10.19 0.71 24.57
C ARG A 379 -10.23 -0.70 23.97
N GLN A 380 -9.55 -0.91 22.84
CA GLN A 380 -9.48 -2.22 22.18
C GLN A 380 -8.84 -3.29 23.08
N ARG A 381 -7.71 -2.97 23.72
CA ARG A 381 -7.02 -3.90 24.64
C ARG A 381 -7.87 -4.25 25.85
N ALA A 382 -8.60 -3.29 26.41
CA ALA A 382 -9.55 -3.56 27.48
C ALA A 382 -10.68 -4.49 27.00
N GLN A 383 -11.23 -4.25 25.81
CA GLN A 383 -12.29 -5.08 25.23
C GLN A 383 -11.82 -6.51 24.94
N VAL A 384 -10.58 -6.68 24.45
CA VAL A 384 -9.92 -7.97 24.29
C VAL A 384 -9.71 -8.66 25.64
N ALA A 385 -9.29 -7.94 26.67
CA ALA A 385 -9.14 -8.50 28.02
C ALA A 385 -10.47 -9.01 28.61
N VAL A 386 -11.58 -8.30 28.35
CA VAL A 386 -12.92 -8.74 28.76
C VAL A 386 -13.33 -10.00 28.01
N LEU A 387 -13.17 -10.02 26.68
CA LEU A 387 -13.52 -11.15 25.83
C LEU A 387 -12.67 -12.40 26.14
N THR A 388 -11.39 -12.26 26.46
CA THR A 388 -10.54 -13.40 26.84
C THR A 388 -10.85 -13.96 28.24
N THR A 389 -11.42 -13.14 29.12
CA THR A 389 -11.82 -13.54 30.49
C THR A 389 -13.14 -14.32 30.52
N ASP A 390 -14.08 -13.93 29.65
CA ASP A 390 -15.42 -14.54 29.53
C ASP A 390 -15.85 -14.71 28.05
N PRO A 391 -15.23 -15.66 27.32
CA PRO A 391 -15.30 -15.70 25.85
C PRO A 391 -16.67 -16.01 25.28
N ILE A 392 -17.47 -16.88 25.93
CA ILE A 392 -18.74 -17.33 25.36
C ILE A 392 -19.81 -16.22 25.34
N PRO A 393 -20.17 -15.60 26.48
CA PRO A 393 -21.23 -14.58 26.48
C PRO A 393 -20.81 -13.31 25.74
N VAL A 394 -19.54 -12.90 25.85
CA VAL A 394 -19.04 -11.69 25.18
C VAL A 394 -18.94 -11.91 23.65
N ALA A 395 -18.46 -13.06 23.17
CA ALA A 395 -18.44 -13.36 21.73
C ALA A 395 -19.86 -13.40 21.15
N LYS A 396 -20.82 -14.03 21.84
CA LYS A 396 -22.23 -14.05 21.44
C LYS A 396 -22.82 -12.64 21.35
N TYR A 397 -22.51 -11.78 22.32
CA TYR A 397 -22.92 -10.38 22.28
C TYR A 397 -22.31 -9.67 21.05
N LEU A 398 -20.98 -9.67 20.91
CA LEU A 398 -20.30 -8.93 19.84
C LEU A 398 -20.72 -9.40 18.44
N THR A 399 -20.81 -10.71 18.20
CA THR A 399 -21.25 -11.26 16.91
C THR A 399 -22.72 -10.92 16.62
N SER A 400 -23.59 -10.85 17.63
CA SER A 400 -24.96 -10.36 17.44
C SER A 400 -25.02 -8.87 17.09
N GLN A 401 -24.12 -8.05 17.67
CA GLN A 401 -24.08 -6.61 17.40
C GLN A 401 -23.53 -6.28 16.02
N PHE A 402 -22.66 -7.12 15.46
CA PHE A 402 -22.16 -6.96 14.08
C PHE A 402 -23.32 -6.86 13.05
N TYR A 403 -24.36 -7.69 13.21
CA TYR A 403 -25.55 -7.70 12.35
C TYR A 403 -26.71 -6.83 12.87
N SER A 404 -26.49 -5.98 13.87
CA SER A 404 -27.54 -5.08 14.38
C SER A 404 -27.62 -3.80 13.55
N LEU A 405 -28.79 -3.15 13.53
CA LEU A 405 -29.08 -1.97 12.69
C LEU A 405 -28.28 -0.72 13.10
N ASN A 406 -28.18 -0.45 14.41
CA ASN A 406 -27.76 0.85 14.95
C ASN A 406 -26.25 0.94 15.23
N TYR A 407 -25.42 0.47 14.32
CA TYR A 407 -23.95 0.55 14.45
C TYR A 407 -23.32 1.22 13.23
N SER A 408 -22.21 1.93 13.47
CA SER A 408 -21.36 2.46 12.40
C SER A 408 -20.49 1.37 11.78
N LEU A 409 -20.02 1.59 10.54
CA LEU A 409 -19.07 0.66 9.90
C LEU A 409 -17.78 0.53 10.72
N ARG A 410 -17.29 1.63 11.32
CA ARG A 410 -16.11 1.62 12.20
C ARG A 410 -16.30 0.66 13.38
N GLN A 411 -17.44 0.72 14.08
CA GLN A 411 -17.72 -0.18 15.19
C GLN A 411 -17.81 -1.65 14.74
N ARG A 412 -18.33 -1.93 13.54
CA ARG A 412 -18.34 -3.29 12.98
C ARG A 412 -16.93 -3.80 12.71
N MET A 413 -16.04 -2.95 12.19
CA MET A 413 -14.61 -3.30 12.05
C MET A 413 -13.96 -3.54 13.41
N ASP A 414 -14.22 -2.68 14.40
CA ASP A 414 -13.71 -2.82 15.77
C ASP A 414 -14.15 -4.16 16.39
N ILE A 415 -15.40 -4.59 16.17
CA ILE A 415 -15.91 -5.90 16.61
C ILE A 415 -15.07 -7.03 16.02
N LEU A 416 -14.84 -7.02 14.71
CA LEU A 416 -14.07 -8.05 14.02
C LEU A 416 -12.62 -8.10 14.52
N ASP A 417 -11.97 -6.94 14.67
CA ASP A 417 -10.60 -6.85 15.16
C ASP A 417 -10.47 -7.37 16.60
N VAL A 418 -11.41 -7.02 17.49
CA VAL A 418 -11.45 -7.51 18.88
C VAL A 418 -11.63 -9.03 18.93
N LEU A 419 -12.51 -9.60 18.09
CA LEU A 419 -12.72 -11.05 18.00
C LEU A 419 -11.44 -11.77 17.56
N VAL A 420 -10.73 -11.24 16.55
CA VAL A 420 -9.47 -11.79 16.07
C VAL A 420 -8.39 -11.72 17.15
N LEU A 421 -8.17 -10.55 17.74
CA LEU A 421 -7.13 -10.34 18.75
C LEU A 421 -7.36 -11.22 20.00
N ALA A 422 -8.61 -11.38 20.43
CA ALA A 422 -8.94 -12.28 21.53
C ALA A 422 -8.75 -13.76 21.15
N ALA A 423 -9.16 -14.18 19.95
CA ALA A 423 -8.90 -15.54 19.47
C ALA A 423 -7.40 -15.83 19.40
N GLN A 424 -6.58 -14.86 18.98
CA GLN A 424 -5.12 -14.97 18.97
C GLN A 424 -4.55 -15.13 20.39
N GLU A 425 -5.02 -14.33 21.36
CA GLU A 425 -4.59 -14.45 22.77
C GLU A 425 -5.00 -15.79 23.40
N LEU A 426 -6.16 -16.35 23.01
CA LEU A 426 -6.64 -17.66 23.46
C LEU A 426 -5.91 -18.84 22.78
N SER A 427 -5.50 -18.68 21.52
CA SER A 427 -4.83 -19.72 20.73
C SER A 427 -3.33 -19.80 21.01
N CYS A 428 -2.68 -18.64 21.16
CA CYS A 428 -1.24 -18.52 21.44
C CYS A 428 -1.01 -17.65 22.69
N PRO A 429 -0.91 -18.23 23.90
CA PRO A 429 -0.66 -17.45 25.11
C PRO A 429 0.72 -16.75 25.03
N LYS A 430 0.73 -15.41 25.08
CA LYS A 430 1.97 -14.61 25.06
C LYS A 430 2.84 -14.94 26.27
N PHE A 431 4.11 -15.32 26.05
CA PHE A 431 5.13 -15.26 27.09
C PHE A 431 5.37 -13.77 27.43
N HIS A 432 5.14 -13.37 28.68
CA HIS A 432 5.46 -12.02 29.17
C HIS A 432 6.98 -11.84 29.32
N GLY A 433 7.66 -11.55 28.21
CA GLY A 433 8.99 -10.94 28.19
C GLY A 433 8.88 -9.52 27.64
N LYS A 434 9.31 -8.51 28.40
CA LYS A 434 9.31 -7.11 27.96
C LYS A 434 10.14 -6.95 26.68
N THR A 435 9.51 -6.78 25.53
CA THR A 435 10.16 -6.31 24.29
C THR A 435 9.50 -5.02 23.83
N LYS A 436 10.36 -4.03 23.57
CA LYS A 436 10.04 -2.66 23.17
C LYS A 436 9.15 -2.61 21.93
N HIS A 437 8.28 -1.60 21.91
CA HIS A 437 7.36 -1.24 20.83
C HIS A 437 8.04 -1.27 19.44
N SER A 438 7.46 -2.07 18.55
CA SER A 438 7.61 -1.97 17.10
C SER A 438 6.20 -1.84 16.54
N GLY A 439 6.01 -0.87 15.66
CA GLY A 439 4.70 -0.32 15.23
C GLY A 439 3.66 -1.36 14.80
N ALA A 440 2.40 -0.93 14.91
CA ALA A 440 1.19 -1.65 14.58
C ALA A 440 1.27 -2.36 13.21
N GLN A 441 1.64 -3.63 13.19
CA GLN A 441 1.38 -4.49 12.04
C GLN A 441 -0.08 -4.96 12.13
N LYS A 442 -0.86 -4.64 11.09
CA LYS A 442 -2.20 -5.21 10.88
C LYS A 442 -2.12 -6.74 10.97
N PRO A 443 -3.09 -7.42 11.62
CA PRO A 443 -3.12 -8.87 11.68
C PRO A 443 -3.25 -9.42 10.25
N CYS A 444 -2.15 -9.93 9.72
CA CYS A 444 -2.06 -10.59 8.42
C CYS A 444 -1.44 -11.96 8.67
N ILE A 445 -1.99 -12.99 8.00
CA ILE A 445 -1.40 -14.32 7.96
C ILE A 445 -0.11 -14.21 7.13
N GLN A 446 1.01 -13.86 7.75
CA GLN A 446 2.32 -13.87 7.10
C GLN A 446 2.83 -15.32 7.01
N LEU A 447 2.42 -16.02 5.96
CA LEU A 447 2.84 -17.42 5.75
C LEU A 447 4.27 -17.56 5.19
N LEU A 448 4.92 -16.48 4.71
CA LEU A 448 6.35 -16.39 4.36
C LEU A 448 6.77 -14.90 4.25
N PRO A 449 8.07 -14.54 4.41
CA PRO A 449 8.51 -13.15 4.37
C PRO A 449 8.34 -12.59 2.96
N GLY A 450 7.51 -11.57 2.82
CA GLY A 450 7.44 -10.75 1.61
C GLY A 450 8.84 -10.31 1.20
N SER A 451 9.10 -10.29 -0.11
CA SER A 451 10.34 -9.75 -0.64
C SER A 451 10.35 -8.23 -0.49
N ASP A 452 10.51 -7.75 0.74
CA ASP A 452 10.95 -6.39 1.02
C ASP A 452 12.36 -6.26 0.44
N SER A 453 12.43 -5.69 -0.75
CA SER A 453 13.67 -5.29 -1.46
C SER A 453 14.63 -4.45 -0.57
N SER A 454 14.14 -3.88 0.54
CA SER A 454 14.91 -3.03 1.45
C SER A 454 15.79 -3.75 2.49
N LYS A 455 15.81 -5.10 2.53
CA LYS A 455 16.64 -5.88 3.50
C LYS A 455 17.81 -6.65 2.88
N GLY A 456 18.24 -6.31 1.67
CA GLY A 456 19.35 -6.98 0.96
C GLY A 456 20.66 -7.02 1.76
N TRP A 457 21.04 -5.92 2.42
CA TRP A 457 22.26 -5.86 3.21
C TRP A 457 22.25 -6.75 4.45
N ARG A 458 21.08 -6.96 5.08
CA ARG A 458 20.95 -7.84 6.27
C ARG A 458 21.24 -9.30 5.90
N ARG A 459 20.75 -9.78 4.76
CA ARG A 459 21.06 -11.13 4.25
C ARG A 459 22.54 -11.31 3.93
N ILE A 460 23.17 -10.30 3.31
CA ILE A 460 24.61 -10.31 2.99
C ILE A 460 25.46 -10.32 4.26
N VAL A 461 25.04 -9.59 5.30
CA VAL A 461 25.70 -9.59 6.61
C VAL A 461 25.51 -10.93 7.33
N ASP A 462 24.30 -11.50 7.31
CA ASP A 462 24.02 -12.81 7.91
C ASP A 462 24.79 -13.95 7.21
N GLU A 463 24.96 -13.89 5.88
CA GLU A 463 25.81 -14.82 5.13
C GLU A 463 27.31 -14.65 5.46
N ARG A 464 27.78 -13.42 5.67
CA ARG A 464 29.15 -13.16 6.16
C ARG A 464 29.37 -13.69 7.57
N ILE A 465 28.39 -13.53 8.44
CA ILE A 465 28.45 -14.03 9.81
C ILE A 465 28.43 -15.57 9.80
N LYS A 466 27.58 -16.19 8.98
CA LYS A 466 27.52 -17.65 8.82
C LYS A 466 28.82 -18.23 8.24
N SER A 467 29.41 -17.59 7.23
CA SER A 467 30.66 -18.07 6.60
C SER A 467 31.90 -17.89 7.47
N LYS A 468 31.88 -16.95 8.44
CA LYS A 468 33.02 -16.68 9.33
C LYS A 468 32.90 -17.29 10.74
N THR A 469 31.78 -17.94 11.07
CA THR A 469 31.58 -18.52 12.41
C THR A 469 31.69 -20.05 12.36
N ARG A 470 32.78 -20.60 12.88
CA ARG A 470 32.97 -22.05 13.03
C ARG A 470 32.14 -22.53 14.23
N ARG A 471 31.11 -23.36 14.00
CA ARG A 471 30.25 -23.91 15.07
C ARG A 471 30.79 -25.27 15.52
N PHE A 472 31.04 -25.39 16.82
CA PHE A 472 31.24 -26.68 17.47
C PHE A 472 29.87 -27.33 17.68
N ASP A 473 29.72 -28.57 17.26
CA ASP A 473 28.45 -29.31 17.31
C ASP A 473 28.19 -29.77 18.75
N MET A 474 27.63 -28.88 19.56
CA MET A 474 26.89 -29.25 20.76
C MET A 474 25.48 -29.55 20.28
N GLY A 475 25.09 -30.82 20.33
CA GLY A 475 23.79 -31.30 19.89
C GLY A 475 22.69 -30.34 20.32
N GLN A 476 21.87 -29.92 19.36
CA GLN A 476 20.71 -29.07 19.62
C GLN A 476 19.91 -29.69 20.76
N SER A 477 20.03 -29.11 21.96
CA SER A 477 18.93 -29.05 22.90
C SER A 477 17.85 -28.28 22.17
N ARG A 478 17.04 -29.01 21.39
CA ARG A 478 15.79 -28.54 20.86
C ARG A 478 15.02 -28.12 22.10
N VAL A 479 15.02 -26.83 22.40
CA VAL A 479 14.14 -26.26 23.42
C VAL A 479 12.76 -26.61 22.90
N GLU A 480 12.17 -27.68 23.42
CA GLU A 480 10.78 -28.01 23.19
C GLU A 480 10.00 -26.78 23.63
N LEU A 481 9.48 -26.04 22.65
CA LEU A 481 8.51 -24.99 22.91
C LEU A 481 7.44 -25.62 23.79
N ALA A 482 7.28 -25.10 25.01
CA ALA A 482 6.29 -25.61 25.93
C ALA A 482 4.93 -25.64 25.22
N SER A 483 4.42 -26.85 24.96
CA SER A 483 3.12 -27.05 24.32
C SER A 483 2.05 -26.55 25.29
N HIS A 484 1.53 -25.37 25.04
CA HIS A 484 0.43 -24.81 25.84
C HIS A 484 -0.92 -25.24 25.26
N PRO A 485 -1.92 -25.54 26.12
CA PRO A 485 -3.25 -25.90 25.65
C PRO A 485 -3.88 -24.71 24.93
N ASN A 486 -4.35 -24.94 23.71
CA ASN A 486 -5.13 -23.98 22.95
C ASN A 486 -6.48 -23.74 23.65
N LYS A 487 -6.60 -22.64 24.40
CA LYS A 487 -7.85 -22.28 25.13
C LYS A 487 -8.96 -21.88 24.18
N PHE A 488 -8.65 -21.57 22.92
CA PHE A 488 -9.63 -21.31 21.88
C PHE A 488 -10.42 -22.56 21.47
N ASN A 489 -9.89 -23.77 21.74
CA ASN A 489 -10.48 -25.03 21.29
C ASN A 489 -11.97 -25.19 21.66
N SER A 490 -12.33 -24.93 22.92
CA SER A 490 -13.71 -25.10 23.38
C SER A 490 -14.65 -23.97 22.97
N VAL A 491 -14.11 -22.87 22.43
CA VAL A 491 -14.89 -21.65 22.15
C VAL A 491 -14.92 -21.23 20.68
N ALA A 492 -14.08 -21.82 19.82
CA ALA A 492 -13.92 -21.43 18.42
C ALA A 492 -15.25 -21.31 17.66
N GLY A 493 -16.17 -22.26 17.86
CA GLY A 493 -17.49 -22.24 17.22
C GLY A 493 -18.35 -21.01 17.56
N TYR A 494 -18.21 -20.44 18.77
CA TYR A 494 -18.96 -19.23 19.17
C TYR A 494 -18.44 -17.95 18.52
N PHE A 495 -17.19 -17.96 18.04
CA PHE A 495 -16.60 -16.84 17.29
C PHE A 495 -16.93 -16.98 15.80
N PHE A 496 -16.89 -18.19 15.27
CA PHE A 496 -16.97 -18.45 13.83
C PHE A 496 -18.40 -18.55 13.28
N PHE A 497 -19.23 -19.45 13.82
CA PHE A 497 -20.53 -19.75 13.19
C PHE A 497 -21.52 -18.57 13.19
N PRO A 498 -21.64 -17.76 14.26
CA PRO A 498 -22.52 -16.59 14.21
C PRO A 498 -22.13 -15.57 13.14
N LEU A 499 -20.83 -15.45 12.81
CA LEU A 499 -20.31 -14.53 11.80
C LEU A 499 -20.54 -15.02 10.35
N ILE A 500 -20.71 -16.32 10.13
CA ILE A 500 -20.88 -16.87 8.78
C ILE A 500 -22.36 -17.08 8.41
N GLN A 501 -23.28 -16.97 9.36
CA GLN A 501 -24.67 -17.40 9.17
C GLN A 501 -25.58 -16.36 8.51
N HIS A 502 -25.27 -15.07 8.62
CA HIS A 502 -26.19 -13.98 8.27
C HIS A 502 -25.62 -12.99 7.25
N PHE A 503 -24.56 -13.36 6.54
CA PHE A 503 -23.90 -12.49 5.56
C PHE A 503 -24.78 -12.15 4.35
N ASP A 504 -25.78 -12.99 4.05
CA ASP A 504 -26.69 -12.89 2.91
C ASP A 504 -27.97 -12.09 3.21
N ARG A 505 -28.14 -11.60 4.44
CA ARG A 505 -29.33 -10.85 4.87
C ARG A 505 -29.11 -9.34 4.70
N PRO A 506 -29.69 -8.69 3.69
CA PRO A 506 -29.59 -7.24 3.56
C PRO A 506 -30.39 -6.58 4.69
N LEU A 507 -29.75 -5.65 5.39
CA LEU A 507 -30.42 -4.70 6.27
C LEU A 507 -30.52 -3.36 5.53
N THR A 508 -31.53 -2.56 5.85
CA THR A 508 -31.82 -1.28 5.14
C THR A 508 -30.61 -0.35 5.03
N THR A 509 -29.69 -0.39 5.99
CA THR A 509 -28.48 0.44 6.06
C THR A 509 -27.19 -0.36 6.14
N PHE A 510 -27.24 -1.68 5.91
CA PHE A 510 -26.08 -2.56 5.99
C PHE A 510 -26.26 -3.73 5.03
N ASP A 511 -25.57 -3.66 3.89
CA ASP A 511 -25.65 -4.63 2.80
C ASP A 511 -24.25 -5.11 2.43
N LEU A 512 -23.86 -6.25 3.03
CA LEU A 512 -22.56 -6.88 2.82
C LEU A 512 -22.34 -7.35 1.38
N LEU A 513 -23.41 -7.76 0.67
CA LEU A 513 -23.31 -8.27 -0.70
C LEU A 513 -23.42 -7.16 -1.75
N GLY A 514 -23.88 -5.97 -1.35
CA GLY A 514 -23.94 -4.77 -2.16
C GLY A 514 -22.80 -3.79 -1.84
N GLU A 515 -23.16 -2.65 -1.26
CA GLU A 515 -22.27 -1.49 -1.11
C GLU A 515 -21.26 -1.63 0.04
N ASP A 516 -21.46 -2.52 1.02
CA ASP A 516 -20.57 -2.68 2.19
C ASP A 516 -19.49 -3.78 1.99
N HIS A 517 -19.05 -3.96 0.75
CA HIS A 517 -18.01 -4.93 0.36
C HIS A 517 -16.69 -4.82 1.14
N LEU A 518 -16.30 -3.63 1.63
CA LEU A 518 -15.13 -3.47 2.50
C LEU A 518 -15.32 -4.22 3.84
N VAL A 519 -16.51 -4.14 4.42
CA VAL A 519 -16.87 -4.86 5.66
C VAL A 519 -16.96 -6.35 5.38
N LEU A 520 -17.53 -6.75 4.23
CA LEU A 520 -17.53 -8.14 3.80
C LEU A 520 -16.10 -8.69 3.67
N GLY A 521 -15.20 -7.95 3.02
CA GLY A 521 -13.79 -8.35 2.89
C GLY A 521 -13.15 -8.54 4.26
N ARG A 522 -13.38 -7.62 5.20
CA ARG A 522 -12.89 -7.73 6.58
C ARG A 522 -13.47 -8.93 7.32
N LEU A 523 -14.77 -9.21 7.14
CA LEU A 523 -15.42 -10.40 7.69
C LEU A 523 -14.77 -11.68 7.14
N VAL A 524 -14.56 -11.77 5.83
CA VAL A 524 -13.96 -12.93 5.17
C VAL A 524 -12.53 -13.17 5.68
N HIS A 525 -11.69 -12.13 5.74
CA HIS A 525 -10.35 -12.22 6.32
C HIS A 525 -10.38 -12.63 7.80
N THR A 526 -11.36 -12.13 8.56
CA THR A 526 -11.58 -12.52 9.96
C THR A 526 -11.91 -14.01 10.07
N LEU A 527 -12.81 -14.53 9.23
CA LEU A 527 -13.14 -15.96 9.17
C LEU A 527 -11.92 -16.81 8.81
N ALA A 528 -11.10 -16.37 7.86
CA ALA A 528 -9.84 -17.03 7.52
C ALA A 528 -8.89 -17.11 8.73
N ILE A 529 -8.74 -16.02 9.49
CA ILE A 529 -7.88 -15.98 10.68
C ILE A 529 -8.45 -16.87 11.79
N LEU A 530 -9.75 -16.82 12.06
CA LEU A 530 -10.39 -17.68 13.07
C LEU A 530 -10.25 -19.16 12.71
N MET A 531 -10.37 -19.52 11.43
CA MET A 531 -10.12 -20.88 10.95
C MET A 531 -8.67 -21.31 11.17
N TYR A 532 -7.71 -20.41 10.90
CA TYR A 532 -6.29 -20.66 11.16
C TYR A 532 -5.98 -20.83 12.66
N LEU A 533 -6.62 -20.06 13.53
CA LEU A 533 -6.42 -20.16 14.98
C LEU A 533 -7.12 -21.37 15.60
N ALA A 534 -8.07 -21.97 14.88
CA ALA A 534 -8.81 -23.17 15.24
C ALA A 534 -8.10 -24.49 14.84
N VAL A 535 -6.80 -24.44 14.51
CA VAL A 535 -5.98 -25.66 14.32
C VAL A 535 -6.09 -26.57 15.55
N ASN A 536 -6.26 -27.87 15.32
CA ASN A 536 -6.42 -28.92 16.34
C ASN A 536 -7.67 -28.78 17.24
N THR A 537 -8.68 -28.04 16.80
CA THR A 537 -9.94 -27.93 17.55
C THR A 537 -10.96 -28.98 17.13
N MET A 538 -11.89 -29.33 18.02
CA MET A 538 -12.93 -30.33 17.72
C MET A 538 -13.92 -29.84 16.64
N ALA A 539 -14.07 -28.52 16.50
CA ALA A 539 -14.97 -27.91 15.51
C ALA A 539 -14.32 -27.68 14.14
N VAL A 540 -13.01 -27.93 13.98
CA VAL A 540 -12.24 -27.52 12.80
C VAL A 540 -12.81 -28.08 11.49
N THR A 541 -13.27 -29.34 11.47
CA THR A 541 -13.85 -29.96 10.27
C THR A 541 -15.15 -29.30 9.87
N ALA A 542 -16.06 -29.07 10.83
CA ALA A 542 -17.34 -28.42 10.59
C ALA A 542 -17.16 -26.94 10.17
N MET A 543 -16.20 -26.24 10.78
CA MET A 543 -15.81 -24.89 10.39
C MET A 543 -15.27 -24.87 8.96
N GLY A 544 -14.42 -25.84 8.59
CA GLY A 544 -13.89 -26.00 7.24
C GLY A 544 -14.98 -26.17 6.18
N LYS A 545 -15.97 -27.05 6.41
CA LYS A 545 -17.10 -27.26 5.48
C LYS A 545 -17.89 -25.96 5.26
N ALA A 546 -18.32 -25.34 6.36
CA ALA A 546 -19.07 -24.09 6.30
C ALA A 546 -18.26 -22.97 5.61
N LEU A 547 -16.95 -22.92 5.83
CA LEU A 547 -16.08 -21.94 5.17
C LEU A 547 -15.98 -22.19 3.67
N LEU A 548 -15.92 -23.46 3.25
CA LEU A 548 -15.82 -23.81 1.84
C LEU A 548 -17.11 -23.49 1.08
N GLU A 549 -18.27 -23.80 1.67
CA GLU A 549 -19.58 -23.40 1.14
C GLU A 549 -19.71 -21.87 1.00
N PHE A 550 -19.28 -21.15 2.03
CA PHE A 550 -19.24 -19.68 2.02
C PHE A 550 -18.31 -19.13 0.92
N VAL A 551 -17.10 -19.71 0.77
CA VAL A 551 -16.18 -19.34 -0.31
C VAL A 551 -16.80 -19.60 -1.66
N TRP A 552 -17.45 -20.75 -1.83
CA TRP A 552 -18.08 -21.13 -3.08
C TRP A 552 -19.17 -20.14 -3.51
N ALA A 553 -19.97 -19.64 -2.55
CA ALA A 553 -21.01 -18.64 -2.80
C ALA A 553 -20.46 -17.29 -3.31
N LEU A 554 -19.27 -16.88 -2.85
CA LEU A 554 -18.69 -15.55 -3.10
C LEU A 554 -17.53 -15.53 -4.11
N ARG A 555 -17.13 -16.68 -4.67
CA ARG A 555 -15.90 -16.86 -5.46
C ARG A 555 -15.71 -15.92 -6.66
N PHE A 556 -16.79 -15.35 -7.21
CA PHE A 556 -16.75 -14.43 -8.36
C PHE A 556 -17.03 -12.97 -7.98
N HIS A 557 -16.73 -12.58 -6.74
CA HIS A 557 -16.92 -11.20 -6.28
C HIS A 557 -16.07 -10.20 -7.09
N THR A 558 -16.64 -9.03 -7.37
CA THR A 558 -16.00 -7.99 -8.21
C THR A 558 -14.84 -7.28 -7.50
N ASP A 559 -14.96 -7.10 -6.19
CA ASP A 559 -13.92 -6.49 -5.35
C ASP A 559 -12.75 -7.44 -5.07
N SER A 560 -11.53 -6.99 -5.32
CA SER A 560 -10.30 -7.77 -5.14
C SER A 560 -9.98 -8.05 -3.67
N TYR A 561 -10.29 -7.14 -2.76
CA TYR A 561 -10.02 -7.33 -1.33
C TYR A 561 -10.87 -8.49 -0.76
N VAL A 562 -12.13 -8.61 -1.19
CA VAL A 562 -12.97 -9.77 -0.89
C VAL A 562 -12.37 -11.05 -1.47
N ARG A 563 -11.99 -11.06 -2.76
CA ARG A 563 -11.37 -12.24 -3.41
C ARG A 563 -10.08 -12.68 -2.70
N GLN A 564 -9.21 -11.75 -2.30
CA GLN A 564 -8.03 -12.04 -1.49
C GLN A 564 -8.39 -12.70 -0.16
N GLY A 565 -9.48 -12.26 0.49
CA GLY A 565 -10.01 -12.88 1.70
C GLY A 565 -10.45 -14.32 1.46
N LEU A 566 -11.20 -14.57 0.39
CA LEU A 566 -11.69 -15.91 0.04
C LEU A 566 -10.54 -16.88 -0.24
N LEU A 567 -9.51 -16.42 -0.96
CA LEU A 567 -8.30 -17.22 -1.19
C LEU A 567 -7.54 -17.48 0.12
N SER A 568 -7.52 -16.52 1.04
CA SER A 568 -6.95 -16.71 2.39
C SER A 568 -7.75 -17.71 3.22
N CYS A 569 -9.09 -17.76 3.08
CA CYS A 569 -9.93 -18.79 3.70
C CYS A 569 -9.53 -20.19 3.24
N ILE A 570 -9.28 -20.38 1.94
CA ILE A 570 -8.77 -21.65 1.41
C ILE A 570 -7.41 -21.99 2.02
N SER A 571 -6.47 -21.04 2.07
CA SER A 571 -5.16 -21.26 2.71
C SER A 571 -5.31 -21.71 4.16
N SER A 572 -6.14 -21.01 4.94
CA SER A 572 -6.40 -21.35 6.34
C SER A 572 -7.04 -22.73 6.49
N LEU A 573 -8.00 -23.09 5.63
CA LEU A 573 -8.61 -24.42 5.65
C LEU A 573 -7.57 -25.52 5.40
N LEU A 574 -6.76 -25.38 4.36
CA LEU A 574 -5.73 -26.37 3.99
C LEU A 574 -4.63 -26.54 5.06
N LEU A 575 -4.38 -25.50 5.85
CA LEU A 575 -3.39 -25.52 6.93
C LEU A 575 -3.96 -26.01 8.27
N SER A 576 -5.26 -25.81 8.51
CA SER A 576 -5.90 -26.11 9.80
C SER A 576 -6.58 -27.46 9.87
N VAL A 577 -7.21 -27.92 8.78
CA VAL A 577 -7.95 -29.18 8.78
C VAL A 577 -6.98 -30.33 8.50
N PRO A 578 -7.00 -31.42 9.30
CA PRO A 578 -6.20 -32.60 9.02
C PRO A 578 -6.49 -33.18 7.62
N ALA A 579 -5.45 -33.59 6.90
CA ALA A 579 -5.56 -34.05 5.51
C ALA A 579 -6.51 -35.25 5.36
N GLU A 580 -6.54 -36.14 6.35
CA GLU A 580 -7.41 -37.31 6.37
C GLU A 580 -8.89 -36.92 6.39
N GLN A 581 -9.22 -35.87 7.13
CA GLN A 581 -10.59 -35.36 7.22
C GLN A 581 -10.97 -34.58 5.96
N ILE A 582 -10.06 -33.81 5.36
CA ILE A 582 -10.32 -33.13 4.08
C ILE A 582 -10.67 -34.18 3.01
N LEU A 583 -9.91 -35.27 2.92
CA LEU A 583 -10.16 -36.31 1.93
C LEU A 583 -11.44 -37.11 2.18
N ALA A 584 -11.76 -37.40 3.44
CA ALA A 584 -12.96 -38.17 3.75
C ALA A 584 -14.24 -37.38 3.43
N ASP A 585 -14.22 -36.07 3.68
CA ASP A 585 -15.44 -35.29 3.84
C ASP A 585 -15.61 -34.11 2.86
N MET A 586 -14.57 -33.71 2.11
CA MET A 586 -14.58 -32.51 1.25
C MET A 586 -13.83 -32.70 -0.09
N THR A 587 -13.70 -33.93 -0.58
CA THR A 587 -12.87 -34.22 -1.77
C THR A 587 -13.43 -33.60 -3.06
N GLU A 588 -14.76 -33.65 -3.27
CA GLU A 588 -15.38 -33.13 -4.49
C GLU A 588 -15.22 -31.62 -4.56
N GLU A 589 -15.55 -30.93 -3.47
CA GLU A 589 -15.44 -29.48 -3.33
C GLU A 589 -13.99 -29.02 -3.45
N LEU A 590 -13.02 -29.81 -2.99
CA LEU A 590 -11.60 -29.51 -3.12
C LEU A 590 -11.12 -29.58 -4.57
N LEU A 591 -11.60 -30.56 -5.36
CA LEU A 591 -11.27 -30.67 -6.79
C LEU A 591 -11.86 -29.51 -7.59
N GLU A 592 -13.10 -29.13 -7.30
CA GLU A 592 -13.73 -27.94 -7.89
C GLU A 592 -12.96 -26.66 -7.52
N THR A 593 -12.54 -26.55 -6.26
CA THR A 593 -11.70 -25.45 -5.78
C THR A 593 -10.36 -25.42 -6.50
N GLN A 594 -9.72 -26.58 -6.73
CA GLN A 594 -8.46 -26.66 -7.47
C GLN A 594 -8.59 -26.12 -8.90
N SER A 595 -9.67 -26.48 -9.61
CA SER A 595 -9.95 -25.96 -10.96
C SER A 595 -10.14 -24.44 -10.93
N TRP A 596 -10.92 -23.95 -9.97
CA TRP A 596 -11.15 -22.50 -9.81
C TRP A 596 -9.86 -21.74 -9.49
N LEU A 597 -8.99 -22.27 -8.63
CA LEU A 597 -7.69 -21.66 -8.32
C LEU A 597 -6.78 -21.57 -9.55
N GLY A 598 -6.83 -22.56 -10.44
CA GLY A 598 -6.13 -22.51 -11.74
C GLY A 598 -6.59 -21.34 -12.60
N ASP A 599 -7.91 -21.15 -12.72
CA ASP A 599 -8.49 -20.01 -13.44
C ASP A 599 -8.09 -18.66 -12.81
N VAL A 600 -8.14 -18.54 -11.48
CA VAL A 600 -7.76 -17.32 -10.76
C VAL A 600 -6.28 -17.00 -10.99
N MET A 601 -5.40 -17.99 -10.90
CA MET A 601 -3.95 -17.82 -11.11
C MET A 601 -3.65 -17.24 -12.51
N GLU A 602 -4.38 -17.64 -13.54
CA GLU A 602 -4.16 -17.20 -14.92
C GLU A 602 -4.86 -15.88 -15.27
N LYS A 603 -6.09 -15.68 -14.80
CA LYS A 603 -7.01 -14.67 -15.35
C LYS A 603 -7.36 -13.52 -14.40
N ASP A 604 -7.12 -13.64 -13.09
CA ASP A 604 -7.52 -12.58 -12.15
C ASP A 604 -6.73 -11.30 -12.43
N PRO A 605 -7.36 -10.11 -12.46
CA PRO A 605 -6.65 -8.83 -12.66
C PRO A 605 -5.71 -8.51 -11.50
N ASP A 606 -6.04 -8.92 -10.28
CA ASP A 606 -5.28 -8.59 -9.09
C ASP A 606 -4.06 -9.52 -8.91
N GLY A 607 -2.87 -8.93 -8.78
CA GLY A 607 -1.62 -9.68 -8.65
C GLY A 607 -1.52 -10.47 -7.34
N ASP A 608 -2.11 -9.94 -6.25
CA ASP A 608 -2.18 -10.63 -4.97
C ASP A 608 -3.08 -11.86 -5.02
N CYS A 609 -4.25 -11.76 -5.66
CA CYS A 609 -5.12 -12.91 -5.92
C CYS A 609 -4.40 -14.01 -6.70
N ARG A 610 -3.68 -13.66 -7.78
CA ARG A 610 -2.89 -14.65 -8.55
C ARG A 610 -1.83 -15.33 -7.69
N ARG A 611 -1.13 -14.58 -6.82
CA ARG A 611 -0.12 -15.12 -5.89
C ARG A 611 -0.74 -16.06 -4.86
N LEU A 612 -1.84 -15.67 -4.22
CA LEU A 612 -2.54 -16.50 -3.23
C LEU A 612 -3.10 -17.78 -3.87
N ALA A 613 -3.63 -17.70 -5.09
CA ALA A 613 -4.10 -18.86 -5.82
C ALA A 613 -2.96 -19.86 -6.09
N LEU A 614 -1.81 -19.38 -6.57
CA LEU A 614 -0.61 -20.21 -6.74
C LEU A 614 -0.17 -20.85 -5.40
N GLN A 615 -0.17 -20.08 -4.31
CA GLN A 615 0.17 -20.61 -2.99
C GLN A 615 -0.77 -21.74 -2.56
N ASN A 616 -2.09 -21.58 -2.76
CA ASN A 616 -3.07 -22.61 -2.44
C ASN A 616 -2.88 -23.87 -3.29
N LEU A 617 -2.60 -23.74 -4.59
CA LEU A 617 -2.30 -24.88 -5.45
C LEU A 617 -1.06 -25.65 -4.96
N LEU A 618 -0.01 -24.94 -4.54
CA LEU A 618 1.19 -25.55 -3.96
C LEU A 618 0.89 -26.25 -2.61
N LEU A 619 0.02 -25.66 -1.78
CA LEU A 619 -0.42 -26.31 -0.53
C LEU A 619 -1.18 -27.61 -0.82
N MET A 620 -2.08 -27.61 -1.80
CA MET A 620 -2.81 -28.82 -2.22
C MET A 620 -1.86 -29.90 -2.75
N GLU A 621 -0.85 -29.53 -3.55
CA GLU A 621 0.16 -30.47 -4.04
C GLU A 621 0.98 -31.07 -2.90
N ASN A 622 1.35 -30.26 -1.91
CA ASN A 622 2.08 -30.72 -0.72
C ASN A 622 1.24 -31.66 0.15
N LEU A 623 -0.07 -31.42 0.27
CA LEU A 623 -0.99 -32.34 0.96
C LEU A 623 -1.00 -33.70 0.26
N LYS A 624 -1.14 -33.72 -1.07
CA LYS A 624 -1.10 -34.95 -1.86
C LYS A 624 0.20 -35.74 -1.63
N LYS A 625 1.35 -35.07 -1.68
CA LYS A 625 2.67 -35.71 -1.42
C LYS A 625 2.78 -36.28 -0.01
N LYS A 626 2.25 -35.60 1.00
CA LYS A 626 2.25 -36.10 2.39
C LYS A 626 1.45 -37.39 2.53
N LEU A 627 0.32 -37.48 1.82
CA LEU A 627 -0.54 -38.66 1.82
C LEU A 627 0.10 -39.86 1.10
N GLU A 628 0.81 -39.62 -0.01
CA GLU A 628 1.57 -40.66 -0.72
C GLU A 628 2.79 -41.15 0.06
N ALA A 629 3.32 -40.35 1.00
CA ALA A 629 4.50 -40.66 1.80
C ALA A 629 4.20 -41.40 3.12
N VAL A 630 2.93 -41.60 3.49
CA VAL A 630 2.57 -42.44 4.65
C VAL A 630 2.66 -43.91 4.21
N PRO A 631 3.64 -44.70 4.70
CA PRO A 631 3.70 -46.12 4.37
C PRO A 631 2.45 -46.83 4.91
N SER A 632 1.94 -47.74 4.07
CA SER A 632 0.74 -48.57 4.29
C SER A 632 0.79 -49.40 5.57
#